data_AF-A0A2A7UFC8-F1
#
_entry.id   AF-A0A2A7UFC8-F1
#
_cell.length_a   1.000
_cell.length_b   1.000
_cell.length_c   1.000
_cell.angle_alpha   90.00
_cell.angle_beta   90.00
_cell.angle_gamma   90.00
#
_symmetry.space_group_name_H-M   'P 1'
#
loop_
_entity.id
_entity.type
_entity.pdbx_description
1 polymer ?
#
loop_
_entity_poly.entity_id
_entity_poly.type
_entity_poly.pdbx_seq_one_letter_code
_entity_poly.pdbx_strand_id
1 'polypeptide(L)'
;MPATPPTESLGFDVAFIDSVEIREGTLLAAKHYRRERNPKLRKAKLAEFRRVHSRVFCEVCGFDFEAVYGERGAGYIECHHIVPLHVSGETVTKLSDLVLLCSNCHRMIHHGSRWLSPEELREVVQVSGQPAGPGTASGWSSEVPIRLRKPWWGPV
;
A
#
# COMPACT_ATOMS: atom_id res chain seq x y z
N MET A 1 40.20 -16.48 30.60
CA MET A 1 39.90 -16.74 29.18
C MET A 1 38.39 -16.89 29.04
N PRO A 2 37.60 -15.85 28.70
CA PRO A 2 36.21 -16.09 28.34
C PRO A 2 36.17 -16.60 26.90
N ALA A 3 35.70 -17.84 26.72
CA ALA A 3 35.43 -18.41 25.42
C ALA A 3 34.32 -17.60 24.74
N THR A 4 34.60 -17.07 23.55
CA THR A 4 33.59 -16.52 22.64
C THR A 4 32.60 -17.61 22.25
N PRO A 5 31.28 -17.38 22.31
CA PRO A 5 30.31 -18.34 21.78
C PRO A 5 30.50 -18.45 20.26
N PRO A 6 30.34 -19.65 19.66
CA PRO A 6 30.46 -19.82 18.23
C PRO A 6 29.38 -18.97 17.54
N THR A 7 29.84 -18.00 16.75
CA THR A 7 28.99 -17.29 15.81
C THR A 7 28.70 -18.28 14.69
N GLU A 8 27.56 -18.96 14.76
CA GLU A 8 27.04 -19.73 13.64
C GLU A 8 26.60 -18.72 12.58
N SER A 9 27.57 -18.22 11.83
CA SER A 9 27.37 -17.44 10.63
C SER A 9 26.62 -18.36 9.66
N LEU A 10 25.33 -18.10 9.47
CA LEU A 10 24.63 -18.57 8.29
C LEU A 10 25.33 -17.90 7.09
N GLY A 11 26.35 -18.59 6.60
CA GLY A 11 27.09 -18.27 5.39
C GLY A 11 26.14 -18.41 4.22
N PHE A 12 25.37 -17.37 3.96
CA PHE A 12 24.79 -17.17 2.65
C PHE A 12 25.88 -16.51 1.80
N ASP A 13 26.76 -17.34 1.24
CA ASP A 13 27.52 -16.96 0.07
C ASP A 13 26.49 -16.59 -1.01
N VAL A 14 26.31 -15.29 -1.25
CA VAL A 14 25.35 -14.76 -2.22
C VAL A 14 25.91 -14.98 -3.62
N ALA A 15 26.05 -16.24 -4.01
CA ALA A 15 26.18 -16.64 -5.39
C ALA A 15 24.85 -16.31 -6.08
N PHE A 16 24.91 -15.39 -7.05
CA PHE A 16 23.93 -15.08 -8.09
C PHE A 16 22.73 -16.06 -8.15
N ILE A 17 21.59 -15.65 -7.60
CA ILE A 17 20.34 -16.43 -7.59
C ILE A 17 19.63 -16.21 -8.95
N ASP A 18 20.24 -16.66 -10.04
CA ASP A 18 19.68 -16.45 -11.39
C ASP A 18 18.63 -17.50 -11.81
N SER A 19 18.37 -18.53 -11.00
CA SER A 19 17.40 -19.55 -11.38
C SER A 19 16.79 -20.32 -10.20
N VAL A 20 16.13 -19.62 -9.28
CA VAL A 20 15.19 -20.28 -8.36
C VAL A 20 13.87 -20.47 -9.12
N GLU A 21 13.69 -21.66 -9.67
CA GLU A 21 12.46 -22.06 -10.35
C GLU A 21 11.57 -22.84 -9.37
N ILE A 22 10.45 -22.24 -8.96
CA ILE A 22 9.47 -22.85 -8.06
C ILE A 22 8.15 -22.96 -8.81
N ARG A 23 7.52 -24.13 -8.73
CA ARG A 23 6.20 -24.37 -9.33
C ARG A 23 5.12 -23.71 -8.49
N GLU A 24 4.53 -22.64 -9.01
CA GLU A 24 3.45 -21.88 -8.37
C GLU A 24 2.18 -21.87 -9.24
N GLY A 25 1.09 -21.24 -8.76
CA GLY A 25 -0.10 -20.98 -9.57
C GLY A 25 -1.15 -22.10 -9.66
N THR A 26 -1.03 -23.15 -8.83
CA THR A 26 -2.10 -24.16 -8.71
C THR A 26 -3.39 -23.51 -8.18
N LEU A 27 -4.52 -23.78 -8.83
CA LEU A 27 -5.82 -23.25 -8.40
C LEU A 27 -6.24 -23.91 -7.08
N LEU A 28 -6.48 -23.07 -6.06
CA LEU A 28 -7.00 -23.49 -4.77
C LEU A 28 -8.37 -22.85 -4.54
N ALA A 29 -9.35 -23.65 -4.08
CA ALA A 29 -10.65 -23.13 -3.67
C ALA A 29 -10.60 -22.62 -2.22
N ALA A 30 -11.13 -21.43 -1.96
CA ALA A 30 -11.22 -20.87 -0.62
C ALA A 30 -12.59 -20.24 -0.36
N LYS A 31 -13.27 -20.66 0.70
CA LYS A 31 -14.51 -20.04 1.21
C LYS A 31 -14.15 -19.14 2.39
N HIS A 32 -14.49 -17.85 2.30
CA HIS A 32 -14.21 -16.90 3.38
C HIS A 32 -15.37 -15.92 3.58
N TYR A 33 -15.64 -15.60 4.84
CA TYR A 33 -16.57 -14.53 5.21
C TYR A 33 -15.86 -13.18 5.06
N ARG A 34 -16.61 -12.16 4.63
CA ARG A 34 -16.17 -10.77 4.61
C ARG A 34 -17.17 -9.91 5.37
N ARG A 35 -16.66 -8.90 6.06
CA ARG A 35 -17.49 -7.84 6.63
C ARG A 35 -17.95 -6.92 5.52
N GLU A 36 -19.22 -6.52 5.56
CA GLU A 36 -19.75 -5.49 4.68
C GLU A 36 -18.99 -4.17 4.89
N ARG A 37 -18.82 -3.40 3.82
CA ARG A 37 -18.30 -2.03 3.89
C ARG A 37 -19.15 -1.13 3.02
N ASN A 38 -19.64 -0.03 3.57
CA ASN A 38 -20.45 0.91 2.81
C ASN A 38 -19.57 1.86 1.98
N PRO A 39 -19.59 1.80 0.64
CA PRO A 39 -18.74 2.63 -0.21
C PRO A 39 -19.03 4.14 -0.08
N LYS A 40 -20.20 4.53 0.43
CA LYS A 40 -20.55 5.93 0.68
C LYS A 40 -19.61 6.59 1.69
N LEU A 41 -19.13 5.85 2.69
CA LEU A 41 -18.18 6.36 3.69
C LEU A 41 -16.88 6.81 3.04
N ARG A 42 -16.30 5.98 2.16
CA ARG A 42 -15.09 6.35 1.41
C ARG A 42 -15.33 7.61 0.57
N LYS A 43 -16.45 7.67 -0.16
CA LYS A 43 -16.77 8.83 -1.01
C LYS A 43 -16.91 10.11 -0.17
N ALA A 44 -17.59 10.03 0.97
CA ALA A 44 -17.78 11.16 1.89
C ALA A 44 -16.45 11.63 2.49
N LYS A 45 -15.60 10.70 2.97
CA LYS A 45 -14.27 11.03 3.50
C LYS A 45 -13.39 11.72 2.46
N LEU A 46 -13.34 11.21 1.22
CA LEU A 46 -12.57 11.85 0.15
C LEU A 46 -13.10 13.25 -0.20
N ALA A 47 -14.42 13.43 -0.23
CA ALA A 47 -15.03 14.73 -0.52
C ALA A 47 -14.73 15.75 0.59
N GLU A 48 -14.87 15.34 1.86
CA GLU A 48 -14.50 16.15 3.02
C GLU A 48 -13.02 16.54 2.96
N PHE A 49 -12.13 15.57 2.75
CA PHE A 49 -10.69 15.80 2.70
C PHE A 49 -10.30 16.78 1.60
N ARG A 50 -10.84 16.61 0.39
CA ARG A 50 -10.60 17.52 -0.74
C ARG A 50 -11.10 18.94 -0.47
N ARG A 51 -12.22 19.10 0.22
CA ARG A 51 -12.76 20.42 0.60
C ARG A 51 -11.80 21.18 1.51
N VAL A 52 -11.09 20.48 2.39
CA VAL A 52 -10.16 21.08 3.36
C VAL A 52 -8.76 21.28 2.77
N HIS A 53 -8.27 20.30 2.00
CA HIS A 53 -6.85 20.24 1.61
C HIS A 53 -6.59 20.48 0.12
N SER A 54 -7.63 20.64 -0.72
CA SER A 54 -7.60 20.75 -2.20
C SER A 54 -7.03 19.56 -2.98
N ARG A 55 -6.17 18.74 -2.35
CA ARG A 55 -5.53 17.55 -2.91
C ARG A 55 -5.79 16.32 -2.04
N VAL A 56 -5.46 15.13 -2.54
CA VAL A 56 -5.60 13.86 -1.82
C VAL A 56 -4.21 13.26 -1.61
N PHE A 57 -3.79 13.18 -0.36
CA PHE A 57 -2.48 12.64 0.01
C PHE A 57 -2.58 11.81 1.28
N CYS A 58 -1.55 11.00 1.55
CA CYS A 58 -1.44 10.18 2.74
C CYS A 58 -1.35 11.05 3.99
N GLU A 59 -2.25 10.85 4.96
CA GLU A 59 -2.26 11.61 6.21
C GLU A 59 -1.05 11.29 7.11
N VAL A 60 -0.32 10.19 6.84
CA VAL A 60 0.88 9.80 7.61
C VAL A 60 2.15 10.36 6.99
N CYS A 61 2.43 10.04 5.72
CA CYS A 61 3.72 10.36 5.07
C CYS A 61 3.63 11.48 4.03
N GLY A 62 2.44 12.02 3.74
CA GLY A 62 2.25 13.08 2.74
C GLY A 62 2.32 12.63 1.27
N PHE A 63 2.48 11.32 1.00
CA PHE A 63 2.53 10.82 -0.37
C PHE A 63 1.24 11.11 -1.15
N ASP A 64 1.38 11.71 -2.33
CA ASP A 64 0.28 12.07 -3.24
C ASP A 64 0.44 11.26 -4.53
N PHE A 65 -0.52 10.35 -4.79
CA PHE A 65 -0.49 9.51 -5.99
C PHE A 65 -0.67 10.32 -7.27
N GLU A 66 -1.47 11.36 -7.25
CA GLU A 66 -1.71 12.19 -8.43
C GLU A 66 -0.46 13.01 -8.76
N ALA A 67 0.24 13.51 -7.74
CA ALA A 67 1.50 14.23 -7.94
C ALA A 67 2.61 13.35 -8.53
N VAL A 68 2.65 12.05 -8.18
CA VAL A 68 3.71 11.12 -8.61
C VAL A 68 3.35 10.37 -9.90
N TYR A 69 2.08 9.95 -10.05
CA TYR A 69 1.62 9.10 -11.15
C TYR A 69 0.70 9.82 -12.15
N GLY A 70 0.47 11.13 -11.96
CA GLY A 70 -0.42 11.92 -12.80
C GLY A 70 -1.86 11.41 -12.76
N GLU A 71 -2.54 11.42 -13.92
CA GLU A 71 -3.93 11.00 -14.07
C GLU A 71 -4.18 9.58 -13.52
N ARG A 72 -3.20 8.68 -13.64
CA ARG A 72 -3.31 7.30 -13.12
C ARG A 72 -3.47 7.25 -11.60
N GLY A 73 -2.94 8.23 -10.89
CA GLY A 73 -3.04 8.37 -9.44
C GLY A 73 -4.21 9.25 -8.97
N ALA A 74 -4.95 9.87 -9.88
CA ALA A 74 -5.98 10.85 -9.54
C ALA A 74 -7.06 10.24 -8.62
N GLY A 75 -7.18 10.76 -7.40
CA GLY A 75 -8.12 10.25 -6.38
C GLY A 75 -7.84 8.84 -5.86
N TYR A 76 -6.69 8.25 -6.22
CA TYR A 76 -6.26 6.98 -5.68
C TYR A 76 -5.67 7.16 -4.28
N ILE A 77 -6.34 6.58 -3.30
CA ILE A 77 -5.88 6.48 -1.92
C ILE A 77 -6.70 5.43 -1.18
N GLU A 78 -6.10 4.83 -0.15
CA GLU A 78 -6.72 3.78 0.65
C GLU A 78 -7.36 4.40 1.89
N CYS A 79 -8.63 4.04 2.15
CA CYS A 79 -9.37 4.51 3.32
C CYS A 79 -9.32 3.42 4.39
N HIS A 80 -8.70 3.75 5.51
CA HIS A 80 -8.39 2.84 6.60
C HIS A 80 -9.23 3.21 7.84
N HIS A 81 -9.73 2.21 8.57
CA HIS A 81 -10.39 2.44 9.86
C HIS A 81 -9.32 2.47 10.95
N ILE A 82 -9.26 3.56 11.73
CA ILE A 82 -8.28 3.73 12.81
C ILE A 82 -8.36 2.56 13.81
N VAL A 83 -9.59 2.15 14.13
CA VAL A 83 -9.86 0.89 14.84
C VAL A 83 -10.36 -0.14 13.83
N PRO A 84 -9.64 -1.24 13.58
CA PRO A 84 -10.04 -2.24 12.61
C PRO A 84 -11.39 -2.89 12.94
N LEU A 85 -12.24 -3.10 11.92
CA LEU A 85 -13.56 -3.73 12.08
C LEU A 85 -13.52 -5.18 12.60
N HIS A 86 -12.38 -5.87 12.50
CA HIS A 86 -12.23 -7.19 13.08
C HIS A 86 -12.17 -7.15 14.62
N VAL A 87 -11.77 -6.01 15.18
CA VAL A 87 -11.70 -5.73 16.61
C VAL A 87 -13.02 -5.13 17.10
N SER A 88 -13.53 -4.10 16.42
CA SER A 88 -14.76 -3.41 16.86
C SER A 88 -16.03 -4.21 16.61
N GLY A 89 -16.01 -5.17 15.69
CA GLY A 89 -17.22 -5.86 15.24
C GLY A 89 -18.12 -4.96 14.38
N GLU A 90 -19.43 -5.22 14.42
CA GLU A 90 -20.45 -4.37 13.80
C GLU A 90 -20.55 -3.05 14.56
N THR A 91 -20.47 -1.93 13.84
CA THR A 91 -20.42 -0.61 14.45
C THR A 91 -20.88 0.48 13.50
N VAL A 92 -21.20 1.66 14.06
CA VAL A 92 -21.47 2.88 13.29
C VAL A 92 -20.17 3.64 13.10
N THR A 93 -19.66 3.68 11.87
CA THR A 93 -18.42 4.38 11.53
C THR A 93 -18.68 5.84 11.16
N LYS A 94 -17.96 6.77 11.80
CA LYS A 94 -17.91 8.19 11.47
C LYS A 94 -16.73 8.50 10.55
N LEU A 95 -16.72 9.66 9.89
CA LEU A 95 -15.60 10.08 9.05
C LEU A 95 -14.31 10.33 9.84
N SER A 96 -14.44 10.69 11.13
CA SER A 96 -13.33 10.82 12.08
C SER A 96 -12.65 9.49 12.41
N ASP A 97 -13.35 8.37 12.23
CA ASP A 97 -12.82 7.03 12.52
C ASP A 97 -12.02 6.47 11.34
N LEU A 98 -11.91 7.26 10.26
CA LEU A 98 -11.25 6.91 9.02
C LEU A 98 -10.04 7.82 8.78
N VAL A 99 -8.99 7.23 8.23
CA VAL A 99 -7.76 7.90 7.82
C VAL A 99 -7.41 7.48 6.39
N LEU A 100 -6.87 8.40 5.60
CA LEU A 100 -6.41 8.19 4.24
C LEU A 100 -4.92 7.86 4.24
N LEU A 101 -4.57 6.67 3.73
CA LEU A 101 -3.22 6.14 3.69
C LEU A 101 -2.82 5.81 2.25
N CYS A 102 -1.53 5.96 1.94
CA CYS A 102 -0.98 5.34 0.73
C CYS A 102 -0.82 3.83 0.93
N SER A 103 -0.66 3.08 -0.17
CA SER A 103 -0.53 1.63 -0.14
C SER A 103 0.64 1.14 0.73
N ASN A 104 1.75 1.89 0.77
CA ASN A 104 2.88 1.57 1.64
C ASN A 104 2.53 1.76 3.12
N CYS A 105 1.98 2.92 3.50
CA CYS A 105 1.58 3.17 4.88
C CYS A 105 0.47 2.23 5.34
N HIS A 106 -0.50 1.93 4.48
CA HIS A 106 -1.54 0.97 4.84
C HIS A 106 -1.00 -0.45 5.00
N ARG A 107 0.03 -0.84 4.22
CA ARG A 107 0.71 -2.12 4.45
C ARG A 107 1.48 -2.09 5.77
N MET A 108 2.21 -1.02 6.06
CA MET A 108 3.04 -0.89 7.26
C MET A 108 2.22 -0.79 8.55
N ILE A 109 1.03 -0.16 8.51
CA ILE A 109 0.19 -0.06 9.70
C ILE A 109 -0.29 -1.43 10.20
N HIS A 110 -0.41 -2.41 9.29
CA HIS A 110 -0.79 -3.80 9.61
C HIS A 110 0.41 -4.75 9.69
N HIS A 111 1.63 -4.26 9.52
CA HIS A 111 2.82 -5.10 9.52
C HIS A 111 3.32 -5.33 10.95
N GLY A 112 3.31 -6.59 11.38
CA GLY A 112 3.77 -6.99 12.70
C GLY A 112 2.72 -7.76 13.49
N SER A 113 2.97 -7.97 14.79
CA SER A 113 2.07 -8.69 15.70
C SER A 113 0.84 -7.89 16.10
N ARG A 114 0.92 -6.57 16.06
CA ARG A 114 -0.20 -5.63 16.27
C ARG A 114 -0.23 -4.61 15.13
N TRP A 115 -1.39 -3.99 14.93
CA TRP A 115 -1.45 -2.80 14.09
C TRP A 115 -1.00 -1.56 14.88
N LEU A 116 -0.51 -0.56 14.15
CA LEU A 116 -0.14 0.74 14.70
C LEU A 116 -1.32 1.71 14.58
N SER A 117 -1.38 2.73 15.43
CA SER A 117 -2.20 3.91 15.16
C SER A 117 -1.55 4.76 14.06
N PRO A 118 -2.30 5.65 13.39
CA PRO A 118 -1.73 6.60 12.43
C PRO A 118 -0.62 7.47 13.04
N GLU A 119 -0.76 7.84 14.31
CA GLU A 119 0.22 8.62 15.08
C GLU A 119 1.48 7.81 15.34
N GLU A 120 1.35 6.58 15.85
CA GLU A 120 2.48 5.67 16.06
C GLU A 120 3.23 5.40 14.75
N LEU A 121 2.50 5.18 13.65
CA LEU A 121 3.14 4.98 12.35
C LEU A 121 3.88 6.24 11.90
N ARG A 122 3.33 7.44 12.15
CA ARG A 122 3.99 8.70 11.79
C ARG A 122 5.34 8.88 12.51
N GLU A 123 5.47 8.41 13.75
CA GLU A 123 6.73 8.45 14.50
C GLU A 123 7.82 7.54 13.89
N VAL A 124 7.40 6.43 13.28
CA VAL A 124 8.33 5.45 12.67
C VAL A 124 8.73 5.87 11.27
N VAL A 125 7.83 6.52 10.51
CA VAL A 125 8.12 6.92 9.13
C VAL A 125 9.21 7.98 9.11
N GLN A 126 10.41 7.57 8.68
CA GLN A 126 11.52 8.46 8.38
C GLN A 126 11.27 9.11 7.02
N VAL A 127 10.47 10.17 6.97
CA VAL A 127 10.32 10.97 5.74
C VAL A 127 11.59 11.79 5.53
N SER A 128 12.58 11.24 4.84
CA SER A 128 13.57 12.06 4.14
C SER A 128 12.83 12.81 3.03
N GLY A 129 12.97 14.13 2.98
CA GLY A 129 12.17 15.04 2.14
C GLY A 129 11.79 14.51 0.75
N GLN A 130 10.53 14.75 0.39
CA GLN A 130 9.84 14.55 -0.89
C GLN A 130 10.74 14.28 -2.12
N PRO A 131 10.36 13.38 -3.05
CA PRO A 131 10.61 13.69 -4.44
C PRO A 131 9.73 14.88 -4.82
N ALA A 132 10.39 16.01 -5.08
CA ALA A 132 9.84 17.06 -5.94
C ALA A 132 9.25 16.41 -7.21
N GLY A 133 8.23 17.04 -7.78
CA GLY A 133 7.51 16.55 -8.97
C GLY A 133 8.45 16.15 -10.11
N PRO A 134 7.94 15.52 -11.18
CA PRO A 134 8.77 14.96 -12.24
C PRO A 134 9.70 16.03 -12.84
N GLY A 135 10.93 16.08 -12.35
CA GLY A 135 12.07 16.66 -13.04
C GLY A 135 12.23 15.86 -14.31
N THR A 136 12.00 16.51 -15.45
CA THR A 136 12.32 16.09 -16.81
C THR A 136 12.71 14.62 -16.94
N ALA A 137 11.72 13.78 -17.25
CA ALA A 137 11.94 12.43 -17.71
C ALA A 137 12.91 12.47 -18.90
N SER A 138 14.15 12.06 -18.67
CA SER A 138 15.04 11.62 -19.74
C SER A 138 15.43 10.19 -19.44
N GLY A 139 14.94 9.27 -20.27
CA GLY A 139 15.41 7.88 -20.25
C GLY A 139 14.40 6.80 -19.88
N TRP A 140 13.13 6.92 -20.30
CA TRP A 140 12.31 5.74 -20.59
C TRP A 140 11.93 5.82 -22.06
N SER A 141 12.79 5.29 -22.94
CA SER A 141 12.52 5.24 -24.37
C SER A 141 11.30 4.36 -24.61
N SER A 142 10.21 4.99 -25.01
CA SER A 142 8.96 4.36 -25.40
C SER A 142 9.09 3.77 -26.80
N GLU A 143 9.71 2.61 -26.92
CA GLU A 143 9.59 1.77 -28.12
C GLU A 143 9.17 0.35 -27.73
N VAL A 144 7.98 0.24 -27.13
CA VAL A 144 7.22 -1.01 -27.17
C VAL A 144 5.95 -0.75 -27.97
N PRO A 145 5.85 -1.23 -29.22
CA PRO A 145 4.72 -0.94 -30.08
C PRO A 145 3.41 -1.50 -29.50
N ILE A 146 2.41 -0.62 -29.45
CA ILE A 146 1.05 -0.87 -28.98
C ILE A 146 0.30 -1.71 -30.03
N ARG A 147 0.62 -2.99 -30.14
CA ARG A 147 -0.18 -4.05 -30.78
C ARG A 147 0.26 -5.34 -30.11
N LEU A 148 -0.44 -5.85 -29.11
CA LEU A 148 -1.67 -6.63 -29.28
C LEU A 148 -2.48 -6.57 -27.97
N ARG A 149 -3.49 -5.69 -27.92
CA ARG A 149 -4.58 -5.84 -26.96
C ARG A 149 -5.47 -6.99 -27.45
N LYS A 150 -5.37 -8.17 -26.84
CA LYS A 150 -6.51 -9.08 -26.75
C LYS A 150 -7.14 -8.90 -25.37
N PRO A 151 -8.44 -8.57 -25.27
CA PRO A 151 -9.11 -8.46 -23.99
C PRO A 151 -9.14 -9.81 -23.27
N TRP A 152 -8.77 -9.80 -21.98
CA TRP A 152 -8.71 -10.97 -21.08
C TRP A 152 -10.11 -11.44 -20.60
N TRP A 153 -11.18 -11.00 -21.26
CA TRP A 153 -12.54 -11.47 -21.02
C TRP A 153 -13.07 -12.14 -22.30
N GLY A 154 -12.99 -13.47 -22.35
CA GLY A 154 -13.86 -14.28 -23.21
C GLY A 154 -15.10 -14.68 -22.41
N PRO A 155 -16.27 -14.89 -23.06
CA PRO A 155 -17.47 -15.31 -22.36
C PRO A 155 -17.34 -16.74 -21.83
N VAL A 156 -17.96 -16.96 -20.68
CA VAL A 156 -18.13 -18.25 -19.99
C VAL A 156 -18.89 -19.25 -20.86
#